data_AF-D3B9W4-F1
#
_entry.id   AF-D3B9W4-F1
#
_cell.length_a   1.000
_cell.length_b   1.000
_cell.length_c   1.000
_cell.angle_alpha   90.00
_cell.angle_beta   90.00
_cell.angle_gamma   90.00
#
_symmetry.space_group_name_H-M   'P 1'
#
loop_
_entity.id
_entity.type
_entity.pdbx_description
1 polymer ?
#
loop_
_entity_poly.entity_id
_entity_poly.type
_entity_poly.pdbx_seq_one_letter_code
_entity_poly.pdbx_strand_id
1 'polypeptide(L)'
;MWILFPTGRRSWGYDWQSASRLNIFSALASLASQLPGVPTQLKSAYEIDPTKLLVTGHSMGSYGCFSFTSHFGDLALGSACAAGFAKLEEYIYYNTRPSFERLDPVLKGLFMASIAESDADLYSSSMVGIPLLVRYGQNDTVVSPWHSRRMARLVSENSGDPNAVMISEVPNQGHWFSFMLDDPLMSQFYSNISSARHMLPAIPEDLIIVTNNPASSGSRANILILQTLIPSRVARISIKQLNDSVDGLVWRLSTQNVRRFGFTKSPDRPLPNKIIIDKMVFDTTFLPEQHYFRTKKGSLQSWVATGDNGWTTKERSAATYGPMRQIFEKQFTIIYGTMDESLTSQMQWSAIWISNYFNTYGRGSPSIYSDQEFQPTTTTGDCSQSTAAANYILIGNSNQNLFVEKYQEYMPLKFGDNNSFSIGEYQFEGNLGIGITFLSPNQCGDGLFLVVAGTDSQGLSNALHTVPQRSGVTAPDFLIVSDDWRSSGLSSTIATGLVYCKLGVIISHDDQSSITLLSGETMTQQQIYLKAIECTPTCTNSYYILQRQCQMYQCNRTWFKVTFCIAFFGIRYEIKRNSDIQQ
;
A
#
# COMPACT_ATOMS: atom_id res chain seq x y z
N MET A 1 34.51 4.31 -2.68
CA MET A 1 33.07 4.69 -2.66
C MET A 1 32.58 4.71 -4.09
N TRP A 2 31.50 3.99 -4.37
CA TRP A 2 30.84 4.00 -5.67
C TRP A 2 29.66 4.98 -5.62
N ILE A 3 29.41 5.68 -6.73
CA ILE A 3 28.23 6.54 -6.89
C ILE A 3 27.34 5.90 -7.94
N LEU A 4 26.10 5.61 -7.55
CA LEU A 4 25.09 5.04 -8.42
C LEU A 4 24.00 6.09 -8.69
N PHE A 5 23.74 6.36 -9.96
CA PHE A 5 22.63 7.22 -10.40
C PHE A 5 21.54 6.34 -11.03
N PRO A 6 20.60 5.78 -10.22
CA PRO A 6 19.48 5.04 -10.79
C PRO A 6 18.65 5.98 -11.66
N THR A 7 18.14 5.48 -12.78
CA THR A 7 17.43 6.33 -13.76
C THR A 7 15.97 6.59 -13.39
N GLY A 8 15.44 5.91 -12.37
CA GLY A 8 14.01 5.91 -12.07
C GLY A 8 13.15 5.40 -13.24
N ARG A 9 13.77 4.64 -14.17
CA ARG A 9 13.30 4.31 -15.53
C ARG A 9 13.25 5.50 -16.51
N ARG A 10 12.66 6.64 -16.13
CA ARG A 10 12.57 7.91 -16.90
C ARG A 10 12.83 9.10 -15.97
N SER A 11 13.12 10.27 -16.55
CA SER A 11 13.38 11.52 -15.81
C SER A 11 12.33 11.89 -14.77
N TRP A 12 11.07 11.47 -14.94
CA TRP A 12 9.96 11.71 -14.01
C TRP A 12 9.13 10.44 -13.75
N GLY A 13 9.69 9.25 -14.00
CA GLY A 13 8.99 7.97 -14.18
C GLY A 13 7.78 7.74 -13.26
N TYR A 14 8.03 7.18 -12.07
CA TYR A 14 7.04 7.00 -11.02
C TYR A 14 7.45 7.69 -9.71
N ASP A 15 8.16 8.82 -9.80
CA ASP A 15 8.57 9.62 -8.62
C ASP A 15 9.27 8.80 -7.52
N TRP A 16 10.06 7.77 -7.88
CA TRP A 16 10.67 6.81 -6.92
C TRP A 16 9.70 5.92 -6.15
N GLN A 17 8.43 5.91 -6.52
CA GLN A 17 7.41 4.94 -6.10
C GLN A 17 7.46 3.69 -6.99
N SER A 18 6.85 2.61 -6.53
CA SER A 18 6.52 1.41 -7.33
C SER A 18 7.65 0.94 -8.27
N ALA A 19 7.42 0.89 -9.58
CA ALA A 19 8.39 0.40 -10.56
C ALA A 19 9.70 1.24 -10.64
N SER A 20 9.67 2.52 -10.25
CA SER A 20 10.88 3.35 -10.14
C SER A 20 11.69 3.02 -8.88
N ARG A 21 11.03 2.65 -7.77
CA ARG A 21 11.70 2.12 -6.57
C ARG A 21 12.49 0.86 -6.89
N LEU A 22 11.87 -0.07 -7.62
CA LEU A 22 12.53 -1.31 -8.04
C LEU A 22 13.73 -1.08 -8.95
N ASN A 23 13.73 0.01 -9.74
CA ASN A 23 14.89 0.37 -10.55
C ASN A 23 16.13 0.68 -9.69
N ILE A 24 15.96 1.23 -8.48
CA ILE A 24 17.07 1.43 -7.53
C ILE A 24 17.70 0.08 -7.17
N PHE A 25 16.87 -0.87 -6.72
CA PHE A 25 17.34 -2.20 -6.31
C PHE A 25 17.93 -3.00 -7.46
N SER A 26 17.33 -2.97 -8.66
CA SER A 26 17.90 -3.63 -9.84
C SER A 26 19.23 -3.00 -10.27
N ALA A 27 19.37 -1.67 -10.22
CA ALA A 27 20.61 -0.99 -10.55
C ALA A 27 21.70 -1.32 -9.52
N LEU A 28 21.36 -1.37 -8.24
CA LEU A 28 22.27 -1.75 -7.17
C LEU A 28 22.74 -3.21 -7.29
N ALA A 29 21.81 -4.13 -7.53
CA ALA A 29 22.13 -5.54 -7.76
C ALA A 29 23.03 -5.73 -8.99
N SER A 30 22.76 -4.98 -10.08
CA SER A 30 23.60 -5.00 -11.29
C SER A 30 25.00 -4.47 -11.01
N LEU A 31 25.13 -3.34 -10.30
CA LEU A 31 26.44 -2.81 -9.91
C LEU A 31 27.21 -3.82 -9.04
N ALA A 32 26.55 -4.42 -8.05
CA ALA A 32 27.17 -5.36 -7.12
C ALA A 32 27.62 -6.67 -7.78
N SER A 33 26.81 -7.21 -8.68
CA SER A 33 27.12 -8.49 -9.33
C SER A 33 28.01 -8.35 -10.56
N GLN A 34 27.92 -7.24 -11.30
CA GLN A 34 28.57 -7.11 -12.60
C GLN A 34 29.78 -6.19 -12.58
N LEU A 35 29.82 -5.16 -11.72
CA LEU A 35 30.82 -4.09 -11.72
C LEU A 35 31.12 -3.59 -13.15
N PRO A 36 30.11 -3.06 -13.87
CA PRO A 36 30.26 -2.68 -15.27
C PRO A 36 31.37 -1.64 -15.44
N GLY A 37 32.22 -1.83 -16.44
CA GLY A 37 33.38 -0.97 -16.69
C GLY A 37 34.64 -1.34 -15.90
N VAL A 38 34.58 -2.26 -14.93
CA VAL A 38 35.76 -2.77 -14.21
C VAL A 38 36.34 -3.99 -14.93
N PRO A 39 37.64 -4.01 -15.28
CA PRO A 39 38.30 -5.19 -15.84
C PRO A 39 38.13 -6.41 -14.92
N THR A 40 37.89 -7.59 -15.51
CA THR A 40 37.63 -8.84 -14.75
C THR A 40 38.66 -9.13 -13.67
N GLN A 41 39.94 -8.85 -13.94
CA GLN A 41 41.08 -9.06 -13.04
C GLN A 41 40.99 -8.21 -11.75
N LEU A 42 40.27 -7.07 -11.80
CA LEU A 42 40.20 -6.08 -10.73
C LEU A 42 38.88 -6.14 -9.95
N LYS A 43 37.89 -6.93 -10.38
CA LYS A 43 36.55 -6.91 -9.78
C LYS A 43 36.56 -7.16 -8.27
N SER A 44 37.39 -8.09 -7.79
CA SER A 44 37.53 -8.38 -6.35
C SER A 44 38.04 -7.18 -5.53
N ALA A 45 38.89 -6.33 -6.13
CA ALA A 45 39.41 -5.14 -5.45
C ALA A 45 38.38 -4.00 -5.35
N TYR A 46 37.30 -4.06 -6.13
CA TYR A 46 36.27 -3.03 -6.22
C TYR A 46 34.87 -3.50 -5.81
N GLU A 47 34.79 -4.63 -5.11
CA GLU A 47 33.53 -5.17 -4.57
C GLU A 47 32.75 -4.10 -3.79
N ILE A 48 31.42 -4.21 -3.86
CA ILE A 48 30.51 -3.33 -3.15
C ILE A 48 29.60 -4.15 -2.25
N ASP A 49 29.24 -3.54 -1.12
CA ASP A 49 28.22 -4.09 -0.24
C ASP A 49 26.89 -3.38 -0.52
N PRO A 50 25.92 -4.03 -1.19
CA PRO A 50 24.63 -3.41 -1.52
C PRO A 50 23.73 -3.21 -0.29
N THR A 51 24.15 -3.67 0.90
CA THR A 51 23.38 -3.49 2.14
C THR A 51 23.74 -2.21 2.90
N LYS A 52 24.74 -1.45 2.43
CA LYS A 52 25.29 -0.28 3.12
C LYS A 52 25.31 0.93 2.21
N LEU A 53 24.26 1.74 2.31
CA LEU A 53 23.98 2.82 1.37
C LEU A 53 23.97 4.19 2.05
N LEU A 54 24.68 5.13 1.44
CA LEU A 54 24.50 6.56 1.67
C LEU A 54 23.54 7.08 0.60
N VAL A 55 22.40 7.62 1.00
CA VAL A 55 21.35 8.06 0.06
C VAL A 55 21.30 9.58 0.00
N THR A 56 21.32 10.13 -1.21
CA THR A 56 21.24 11.57 -1.44
C THR A 56 20.34 11.86 -2.63
N GLY A 57 19.70 13.02 -2.62
CA GLY A 57 18.86 13.45 -3.73
C GLY A 57 18.32 14.85 -3.54
N HIS A 58 17.97 15.50 -4.64
CA HIS A 58 17.40 16.85 -4.70
C HIS A 58 15.99 16.84 -5.31
N SER A 59 15.08 17.70 -4.84
CA SER A 59 13.73 17.84 -5.39
C SER A 59 12.95 16.52 -5.36
N MET A 60 12.45 16.01 -6.49
CA MET A 60 11.88 14.66 -6.61
C MET A 60 12.87 13.58 -6.11
N GLY A 61 14.17 13.74 -6.34
CA GLY A 61 15.21 12.85 -5.78
C GLY A 61 15.31 12.89 -4.26
N SER A 62 14.98 14.03 -3.64
CA SER A 62 14.91 14.15 -2.18
C SER A 62 13.66 13.48 -1.60
N TYR A 63 12.53 13.50 -2.33
CA TYR A 63 11.41 12.61 -2.00
C TYR A 63 11.83 11.13 -2.08
N GLY A 64 12.59 10.73 -3.11
CA GLY A 64 13.20 9.40 -3.19
C GLY A 64 14.13 9.09 -2.02
N CYS A 65 14.91 10.07 -1.56
CA CYS A 65 15.77 9.97 -0.37
C CYS A 65 14.95 9.75 0.91
N PHE A 66 13.90 10.53 1.15
CA PHE A 66 13.00 10.34 2.28
C PHE A 66 12.28 8.99 2.21
N SER A 67 11.71 8.65 1.06
CA SER A 67 10.99 7.39 0.81
C SER A 67 11.90 6.19 1.05
N PHE A 68 13.12 6.19 0.50
CA PHE A 68 14.07 5.10 0.71
C PHE A 68 14.42 4.93 2.19
N THR A 69 14.78 6.03 2.86
CA THR A 69 15.23 6.00 4.26
C THR A 69 14.13 5.55 5.21
N SER A 70 12.89 5.93 4.93
CA SER A 70 11.75 5.59 5.77
C SER A 70 11.22 4.16 5.55
N HIS A 71 11.36 3.61 4.33
CA HIS A 71 10.88 2.27 3.98
C HIS A 71 11.97 1.19 4.09
N PHE A 72 13.24 1.52 3.87
CA PHE A 72 14.36 0.56 3.79
C PHE A 72 15.50 0.95 4.74
N GLY A 73 15.15 1.39 5.95
CA GLY A 73 16.10 1.98 6.90
C GLY A 73 17.24 1.06 7.32
N ASP A 74 17.11 -0.27 7.20
CA ASP A 74 18.22 -1.17 7.48
C ASP A 74 19.37 -1.09 6.47
N LEU A 75 19.10 -0.64 5.24
CA LEU A 75 20.12 -0.48 4.21
C LEU A 75 20.86 0.86 4.32
N ALA A 76 20.38 1.78 5.14
CA ALA A 76 20.88 3.15 5.19
C ALA A 76 21.99 3.32 6.23
N LEU A 77 23.19 3.70 5.77
CA LEU A 77 24.25 4.27 6.60
C LEU A 77 23.91 5.70 7.06
N GLY A 78 23.17 6.42 6.22
CA GLY A 78 22.68 7.76 6.46
C GLY A 78 22.14 8.38 5.18
N SER A 79 21.48 9.52 5.30
CA SER A 79 20.78 10.16 4.19
C SER A 79 20.92 11.67 4.21
N ALA A 80 21.14 12.27 3.04
CA ALA A 80 21.18 13.72 2.84
C ALA A 80 20.12 14.14 1.82
N CYS A 81 18.95 14.57 2.31
CA CYS A 81 17.78 14.85 1.47
C CYS A 81 17.62 16.37 1.27
N ALA A 82 17.69 16.82 0.01
CA ALA A 82 17.75 18.23 -0.36
C ALA A 82 16.45 18.74 -1.03
N ALA A 83 15.73 19.68 -0.41
CA ALA A 83 14.57 20.38 -1.00
C ALA A 83 13.48 19.44 -1.58
N GLY A 84 13.14 18.38 -0.86
CA GLY A 84 12.15 17.37 -1.28
C GLY A 84 10.80 17.53 -0.62
N PHE A 85 9.76 17.03 -1.29
CA PHE A 85 8.43 16.90 -0.71
C PHE A 85 8.33 15.62 0.13
N ALA A 86 7.49 15.65 1.16
CA ALA A 86 7.29 14.49 2.04
C ALA A 86 6.38 13.43 1.41
N LYS A 87 5.38 13.88 0.65
CA LYS A 87 4.44 13.05 -0.10
C LYS A 87 3.81 13.84 -1.25
N LEU A 88 3.33 13.12 -2.25
CA LEU A 88 2.94 13.70 -3.53
C LEU A 88 1.67 14.57 -3.40
N GLU A 89 0.79 14.21 -2.46
CA GLU A 89 -0.55 14.78 -2.34
C GLU A 89 -0.55 16.18 -1.77
N GLU A 90 0.46 16.47 -0.95
CA GLU A 90 0.73 17.81 -0.45
C GLU A 90 1.52 18.64 -1.47
N TYR A 91 2.37 18.01 -2.30
CA TYR A 91 3.15 18.69 -3.33
C TYR A 91 2.27 19.20 -4.49
N ILE A 92 1.43 18.35 -5.07
CA ILE A 92 0.53 18.75 -6.17
C ILE A 92 -0.87 19.16 -5.68
N TYR A 93 -1.08 19.17 -4.36
CA TYR A 93 -2.30 19.61 -3.69
C TYR A 93 -3.58 18.89 -4.15
N TYR A 94 -3.77 17.63 -3.73
CA TYR A 94 -4.86 16.75 -4.22
C TYR A 94 -6.26 17.28 -3.98
N ASN A 95 -6.46 18.24 -3.07
CA ASN A 95 -7.76 18.84 -2.84
C ASN A 95 -8.31 19.62 -4.05
N THR A 96 -7.48 19.93 -5.05
CA THR A 96 -7.92 20.53 -6.32
C THR A 96 -8.07 19.51 -7.46
N ARG A 97 -7.85 18.22 -7.20
CA ARG A 97 -7.98 17.18 -8.22
C ARG A 97 -9.47 17.04 -8.64
N PRO A 98 -9.78 17.06 -9.94
CA PRO A 98 -11.15 16.83 -10.41
C PRO A 98 -11.74 15.53 -9.86
N SER A 99 -13.06 15.54 -9.64
CA SER A 99 -13.86 14.49 -8.99
C SER A 99 -13.75 14.43 -7.47
N PHE A 100 -12.66 14.89 -6.85
CA PHE A 100 -12.50 14.81 -5.39
C PHE A 100 -13.48 15.71 -4.62
N GLU A 101 -13.98 16.77 -5.27
CA GLU A 101 -14.98 17.68 -4.73
C GLU A 101 -16.37 17.05 -4.55
N ARG A 102 -16.63 15.91 -5.22
CA ARG A 102 -17.90 15.18 -5.16
C ARG A 102 -17.80 13.85 -4.41
N LEU A 103 -16.60 13.46 -3.98
CA LEU A 103 -16.41 12.21 -3.24
C LEU A 103 -16.90 12.35 -1.81
N ASP A 104 -17.64 11.34 -1.34
CA ASP A 104 -17.86 11.15 0.09
C ASP A 104 -16.50 11.05 0.83
N PRO A 105 -16.33 11.70 1.99
CA PRO A 105 -15.06 11.68 2.72
C PRO A 105 -14.54 10.27 3.06
N VAL A 106 -15.42 9.30 3.33
CA VAL A 106 -15.04 7.90 3.60
C VAL A 106 -14.50 7.26 2.32
N LEU A 107 -15.18 7.45 1.19
CA LEU A 107 -14.75 6.96 -0.11
C LEU A 107 -13.41 7.60 -0.55
N LYS A 108 -13.25 8.91 -0.35
CA LYS A 108 -11.98 9.60 -0.55
C LYS A 108 -10.88 8.97 0.32
N GLY A 109 -11.19 8.63 1.57
CA GLY A 109 -10.28 7.92 2.47
C GLY A 109 -9.78 6.58 1.91
N LEU A 110 -10.67 5.78 1.28
CA LEU A 110 -10.29 4.51 0.64
C LEU A 110 -9.34 4.72 -0.55
N PHE A 111 -9.63 5.73 -1.39
CA PHE A 111 -8.75 6.08 -2.50
C PHE A 111 -7.37 6.53 -2.02
N MET A 112 -7.31 7.40 -1.01
CA MET A 112 -6.05 7.86 -0.43
C MET A 112 -5.28 6.73 0.25
N ALA A 113 -5.97 5.79 0.90
CA ALA A 113 -5.35 4.60 1.49
C ALA A 113 -4.65 3.71 0.45
N SER A 114 -5.09 3.72 -0.82
CA SER A 114 -4.44 2.98 -1.92
C SER A 114 -3.10 3.58 -2.36
N ILE A 115 -2.74 4.78 -1.91
CA ILE A 115 -1.45 5.41 -2.26
C ILE A 115 -0.62 5.78 -1.03
N ALA A 116 -1.18 5.65 0.18
CA ALA A 116 -0.53 5.97 1.45
C ALA A 116 0.76 5.18 1.72
N GLU A 117 0.99 4.08 0.99
CA GLU A 117 2.29 3.40 0.99
C GLU A 117 3.45 4.26 0.47
N SER A 118 3.16 5.38 -0.18
CA SER A 118 4.16 6.30 -0.73
C SER A 118 4.38 7.53 0.16
N ASP A 119 3.66 7.68 1.26
CA ASP A 119 3.75 8.82 2.17
C ASP A 119 5.01 8.70 3.03
N ALA A 120 6.11 9.40 2.72
CA ALA A 120 7.35 9.24 3.49
C ALA A 120 7.20 9.72 4.94
N ASP A 121 6.35 10.72 5.19
CA ASP A 121 6.08 11.25 6.53
C ASP A 121 5.35 10.26 7.43
N LEU A 122 4.50 9.40 6.86
CA LEU A 122 3.80 8.33 7.58
C LEU A 122 4.77 7.31 8.22
N TYR A 123 5.95 7.14 7.61
CA TYR A 123 6.99 6.20 8.01
C TYR A 123 8.15 6.87 8.76
N SER A 124 8.03 8.15 9.12
CA SER A 124 9.11 8.93 9.75
C SER A 124 9.69 8.29 11.01
N SER A 125 8.91 7.56 11.79
CA SER A 125 9.40 6.85 12.98
C SER A 125 10.42 5.75 12.66
N SER A 126 10.34 5.15 11.48
CA SER A 126 11.32 4.15 11.01
C SER A 126 12.70 4.78 10.72
N MET A 127 12.77 6.10 10.53
CA MET A 127 14.02 6.83 10.26
C MET A 127 14.82 7.12 11.54
N VAL A 128 14.22 6.96 12.73
CA VAL A 128 14.87 7.26 14.02
C VAL A 128 16.15 6.43 14.16
N GLY A 129 17.25 7.10 14.56
CA GLY A 129 18.57 6.50 14.72
C GLY A 129 19.41 6.40 13.44
N ILE A 130 18.86 6.76 12.27
CA ILE A 130 19.62 6.85 11.02
C ILE A 130 20.13 8.30 10.87
N PRO A 131 21.44 8.53 10.65
CA PRO A 131 21.97 9.85 10.39
C PRO A 131 21.24 10.52 9.22
N LEU A 132 20.60 11.66 9.48
CA LEU A 132 19.78 12.37 8.50
C LEU A 132 20.17 13.84 8.45
N LEU A 133 20.50 14.31 7.24
CA LEU A 133 20.66 15.72 6.92
C LEU A 133 19.53 16.15 6.00
N VAL A 134 18.82 17.21 6.37
CA VAL A 134 17.79 17.85 5.56
C VAL A 134 18.24 19.26 5.18
N ARG A 135 18.34 19.53 3.89
CA ARG A 135 18.86 20.81 3.37
C ARG A 135 17.91 21.45 2.38
N TYR A 136 17.74 22.76 2.42
CA TYR A 136 16.84 23.46 1.50
C TYR A 136 17.16 24.96 1.45
N GLY A 137 16.76 25.63 0.37
CA GLY A 137 16.82 27.08 0.27
C GLY A 137 15.69 27.74 1.05
N GLN A 138 15.98 28.83 1.76
CA GLN A 138 14.99 29.57 2.54
C GLN A 138 13.81 30.08 1.69
N ASN A 139 14.09 30.50 0.45
CA ASN A 139 13.14 31.09 -0.48
C ASN A 139 12.72 30.09 -1.58
N ASP A 140 12.75 28.78 -1.31
CA ASP A 140 12.30 27.77 -2.26
C ASP A 140 10.78 27.89 -2.51
N THR A 141 10.41 28.20 -3.74
CA THR A 141 9.03 28.32 -4.20
C THR A 141 8.56 27.14 -5.05
N VAL A 142 9.44 26.19 -5.37
CA VAL A 142 9.12 24.98 -6.16
C VAL A 142 8.67 23.88 -5.22
N VAL A 143 9.47 23.59 -4.20
CA VAL A 143 9.11 22.67 -3.12
C VAL A 143 9.20 23.43 -1.81
N SER A 144 8.04 23.75 -1.23
CA SER A 144 7.99 24.56 -0.02
C SER A 144 8.92 24.00 1.07
N PRO A 145 9.76 24.85 1.72
CA PRO A 145 10.58 24.47 2.87
C PRO A 145 9.80 23.79 3.99
N TRP A 146 8.48 24.00 4.04
CA TRP A 146 7.57 23.31 4.94
C TRP A 146 7.73 21.79 4.91
N HIS A 147 7.92 21.16 3.74
CA HIS A 147 8.07 19.69 3.67
C HIS A 147 9.36 19.21 4.34
N SER A 148 10.47 19.88 4.07
CA SER A 148 11.76 19.54 4.67
C SER A 148 11.75 19.75 6.19
N ARG A 149 11.19 20.87 6.65
CA ARG A 149 10.97 21.14 8.08
C ARG A 149 10.05 20.10 8.73
N ARG A 150 8.98 19.70 8.05
CA ARG A 150 8.04 18.66 8.53
C ARG A 150 8.73 17.32 8.72
N MET A 151 9.51 16.85 7.73
CA MET A 151 10.23 15.59 7.85
C MET A 151 11.23 15.62 9.00
N ALA A 152 12.05 16.67 9.11
CA ALA A 152 12.99 16.81 10.20
C ALA A 152 12.30 16.82 11.57
N ARG A 153 11.22 17.61 11.70
CA ARG A 153 10.40 17.69 12.91
C ARG A 153 9.82 16.33 13.31
N LEU A 154 9.22 15.58 12.38
CA LEU A 154 8.62 14.29 12.69
C LEU A 154 9.65 13.26 13.17
N VAL A 155 10.85 13.24 12.58
CA VAL A 155 11.92 12.33 13.03
C VAL A 155 12.41 12.74 14.43
N SER A 156 12.65 14.03 14.67
CA SER A 156 13.01 14.54 16.00
C SER A 156 11.94 14.22 17.05
N GLU A 157 10.66 14.45 16.76
CA GLU A 157 9.53 14.12 17.66
C GLU A 157 9.48 12.63 17.98
N ASN A 158 9.60 11.76 16.97
CA ASN A 158 9.60 10.30 17.17
C ASN A 158 10.83 9.79 17.94
N SER A 159 11.97 10.49 17.85
CA SER A 159 13.21 10.13 18.55
C SER A 159 13.25 10.62 20.01
N GLY A 160 12.44 11.63 20.36
CA GLY A 160 12.57 12.35 21.62
C GLY A 160 13.80 13.26 21.71
N ASP A 161 14.57 13.42 20.62
CA ASP A 161 15.76 14.26 20.55
C ASP A 161 15.57 15.40 19.52
N PRO A 162 15.58 16.68 19.95
CA PRO A 162 15.47 17.81 19.02
C PRO A 162 16.66 17.91 18.04
N ASN A 163 17.79 17.25 18.31
CA ASN A 163 18.99 17.26 17.47
C ASN A 163 19.15 16.00 16.62
N ALA A 164 18.16 15.11 16.58
CA ALA A 164 18.24 13.86 15.81
C ALA A 164 18.43 14.05 14.29
N VAL A 165 18.10 15.23 13.77
CA VAL A 165 18.22 15.58 12.35
C VAL A 165 19.05 16.84 12.19
N MET A 166 20.04 16.78 11.30
CA MET A 166 20.82 17.96 10.91
C MET A 166 20.01 18.79 9.90
N ILE A 167 19.56 19.97 10.29
CA ILE A 167 18.81 20.88 9.42
C ILE A 167 19.75 21.95 8.87
N SER A 168 19.76 22.13 7.56
CA SER A 168 20.53 23.15 6.85
C SER A 168 19.61 24.01 5.98
N GLU A 169 19.06 25.05 6.56
CA GLU A 169 18.35 26.10 5.82
C GLU A 169 19.36 27.11 5.28
N VAL A 170 19.39 27.29 3.95
CA VAL A 170 20.35 28.18 3.30
C VAL A 170 19.68 29.55 3.00
N PRO A 171 20.09 30.64 3.68
CA PRO A 171 19.44 31.94 3.53
C PRO A 171 19.47 32.47 2.10
N ASN A 172 18.38 33.13 1.69
CA ASN A 172 18.22 33.77 0.37
C ASN A 172 18.32 32.84 -0.86
N GLN A 173 18.48 31.52 -0.68
CA GLN A 173 18.53 30.57 -1.79
C GLN A 173 17.14 30.05 -2.15
N GLY A 174 16.93 29.80 -3.45
CA GLY A 174 15.73 29.19 -3.99
C GLY A 174 15.83 27.65 -4.07
N HIS A 175 15.10 27.06 -5.01
CA HIS A 175 15.01 25.61 -5.16
C HIS A 175 16.33 24.92 -5.49
N TRP A 176 17.16 25.55 -6.34
CA TRP A 176 18.48 25.05 -6.73
C TRP A 176 19.53 26.13 -6.50
N PHE A 177 20.71 25.71 -6.03
CA PHE A 177 21.88 26.56 -5.90
C PHE A 177 23.15 25.71 -6.06
N SER A 178 24.25 26.32 -6.50
CA SER A 178 25.43 25.59 -6.98
C SER A 178 26.12 24.71 -5.93
N PHE A 179 25.95 25.03 -4.66
CA PHE A 179 26.54 24.33 -3.51
C PHE A 179 25.47 23.52 -2.72
N MET A 180 24.43 23.04 -3.40
CA MET A 180 23.31 22.29 -2.80
C MET A 180 23.78 21.00 -2.13
N LEU A 181 24.67 20.26 -2.79
CA LEU A 181 25.09 18.91 -2.37
C LEU A 181 26.60 18.80 -2.10
N ASP A 182 27.35 19.87 -2.31
CA ASP A 182 28.81 19.92 -2.41
C ASP A 182 29.40 21.17 -1.71
N ASP A 183 28.97 21.43 -0.48
CA ASP A 183 29.58 22.43 0.41
C ASP A 183 30.36 21.77 1.57
N PRO A 184 31.04 22.56 2.43
CA PRO A 184 31.77 22.02 3.57
C PRO A 184 30.91 21.21 4.55
N LEU A 185 29.65 21.61 4.79
CA LEU A 185 28.73 20.91 5.67
C LEU A 185 28.37 19.53 5.10
N MET A 186 28.03 19.47 3.81
CA MET A 186 27.71 18.22 3.11
C MET A 186 28.93 17.28 3.10
N SER A 187 30.11 17.83 2.79
CA SER A 187 31.37 17.08 2.79
C SER A 187 31.71 16.49 4.16
N GLN A 188 31.49 17.26 5.23
CA GLN A 188 31.66 16.79 6.60
C GLN A 188 30.67 15.68 6.94
N PHE A 189 29.39 15.83 6.58
CA PHE A 189 28.38 14.80 6.80
C PHE A 189 28.74 13.47 6.12
N TYR A 190 29.10 13.52 4.83
CA TYR A 190 29.52 12.32 4.08
C TYR A 190 30.79 11.69 4.65
N SER A 191 31.76 12.51 5.09
CA SER A 191 33.01 12.03 5.69
C SER A 191 32.77 11.37 7.05
N ASN A 192 31.85 11.89 7.86
CA ASN A 192 31.48 11.29 9.14
C ASN A 192 30.89 9.89 8.94
N ILE A 193 30.01 9.72 7.95
CA ILE A 193 29.43 8.41 7.62
C ILE A 193 30.51 7.46 7.08
N SER A 194 31.38 7.95 6.19
CA SER A 194 32.43 7.12 5.58
C SER A 194 33.51 6.70 6.58
N SER A 195 33.84 7.55 7.55
CA SER A 195 34.89 7.30 8.55
C SER A 195 34.49 6.26 9.60
N ALA A 196 33.19 5.99 9.78
CA ALA A 196 32.65 4.94 10.65
C ALA A 196 32.86 3.51 10.09
N ARG A 197 33.81 3.31 9.17
CA ARG A 197 34.13 2.03 8.49
C ARG A 197 32.90 1.34 7.87
N HIS A 198 31.93 2.13 7.41
CA HIS A 198 30.66 1.64 6.87
C HIS A 198 29.88 0.72 7.83
N MET A 199 30.00 0.92 9.14
CA MET A 199 29.13 0.24 10.11
C MET A 199 27.73 0.85 10.06
N LEU A 200 26.70 0.01 10.01
CA LEU A 200 25.31 0.47 10.08
C LEU A 200 25.03 1.10 11.45
N PRO A 201 24.20 2.17 11.51
CA PRO A 201 23.80 2.78 12.78
C PRO A 201 23.15 1.76 13.72
N ALA A 202 23.42 1.84 15.01
CA ALA A 202 22.81 0.95 16.00
C ALA A 202 21.27 1.05 16.00
N ILE A 203 20.60 -0.01 16.47
CA ILE A 203 19.15 0.02 16.68
C ILE A 203 18.88 0.88 17.93
N PRO A 204 18.04 1.94 17.86
CA PRO A 204 17.65 2.73 19.02
C PRO A 204 16.96 1.89 20.11
N GLU A 205 17.08 2.31 21.38
CA GLU A 205 16.44 1.61 22.50
C GLU A 205 14.92 1.54 22.34
N ASP A 206 14.30 2.66 21.97
CA ASP A 206 12.89 2.75 21.61
C ASP A 206 12.78 3.07 20.10
N LEU A 207 12.05 2.23 19.35
CA LEU A 207 11.85 2.40 17.91
C LEU A 207 10.43 1.98 17.51
N ILE A 208 9.83 2.68 16.55
CA ILE A 208 8.54 2.28 15.96
C ILE A 208 8.74 2.03 14.48
N ILE A 209 8.59 0.76 14.08
CA ILE A 209 8.57 0.34 12.68
C ILE A 209 7.16 0.51 12.15
N VAL A 210 7.04 1.11 10.97
CA VAL A 210 5.77 1.38 10.30
C VAL A 210 5.73 0.69 8.95
N THR A 211 4.57 0.14 8.59
CA THR A 211 4.29 -0.39 7.25
C THR A 211 2.82 -0.18 6.90
N ASN A 212 2.51 0.49 5.78
CA ASN A 212 1.16 0.50 5.20
C ASN A 212 0.96 -0.72 4.29
N ASN A 213 1.99 -1.05 3.51
CA ASN A 213 1.98 -2.16 2.56
C ASN A 213 3.31 -2.94 2.60
N PRO A 214 3.29 -4.25 2.95
CA PRO A 214 4.47 -5.11 2.93
C PRO A 214 5.19 -5.19 1.58
N ALA A 215 4.51 -4.92 0.45
CA ALA A 215 5.11 -4.93 -0.88
C ALA A 215 6.14 -3.81 -1.11
N SER A 216 5.97 -2.69 -0.41
CA SER A 216 6.73 -1.45 -0.62
C SER A 216 7.64 -1.08 0.54
N SER A 217 7.63 -1.87 1.62
CA SER A 217 8.38 -1.63 2.85
C SER A 217 9.42 -2.72 3.07
N GLY A 218 10.68 -2.31 3.28
CA GLY A 218 11.77 -3.20 3.64
C GLY A 218 11.92 -3.40 5.14
N SER A 219 13.08 -3.94 5.54
CA SER A 219 13.34 -4.20 6.96
C SER A 219 13.79 -2.94 7.70
N ARG A 220 13.41 -2.91 8.99
CA ARG A 220 13.97 -1.98 9.96
C ARG A 220 14.25 -2.74 11.25
N ALA A 221 15.41 -2.51 11.86
CA ALA A 221 15.88 -3.25 13.04
C ALA A 221 15.84 -4.77 12.83
N ASN A 222 16.22 -5.23 11.63
CA ASN A 222 16.13 -6.60 11.15
C ASN A 222 14.70 -7.16 11.02
N ILE A 223 13.64 -6.43 11.38
CA ILE A 223 12.25 -6.89 11.34
C ILE A 223 11.61 -6.55 9.99
N LEU A 224 10.83 -7.49 9.45
CA LEU A 224 9.99 -7.35 8.26
C LEU A 224 8.52 -7.59 8.64
N ILE A 225 7.64 -6.61 8.43
CA ILE A 225 6.19 -6.82 8.51
C ILE A 225 5.73 -7.51 7.22
N LEU A 226 5.28 -8.75 7.32
CA LEU A 226 4.95 -9.61 6.18
C LEU A 226 3.47 -9.51 5.76
N GLN A 227 2.57 -9.27 6.72
CA GLN A 227 1.13 -9.09 6.47
C GLN A 227 0.49 -8.18 7.52
N THR A 228 -0.51 -7.41 7.13
CA THR A 228 -1.37 -6.61 8.03
C THR A 228 -2.70 -7.32 8.32
N LEU A 229 -3.35 -6.99 9.45
CA LEU A 229 -4.67 -7.54 9.79
C LEU A 229 -5.79 -6.92 8.94
N ILE A 230 -5.72 -5.61 8.75
CA ILE A 230 -6.61 -4.84 7.88
C ILE A 230 -5.71 -4.19 6.81
N PRO A 231 -5.83 -4.57 5.53
CA PRO A 231 -5.05 -3.98 4.45
C PRO A 231 -5.26 -2.48 4.29
N SER A 232 -4.19 -1.80 3.84
CA SER A 232 -4.03 -0.33 3.75
C SER A 232 -4.33 0.47 5.03
N ARG A 233 -4.56 -0.20 6.16
CA ARG A 233 -4.37 0.41 7.47
C ARG A 233 -2.93 0.21 7.89
N VAL A 234 -2.37 1.25 8.50
CA VAL A 234 -0.98 1.24 8.96
C VAL A 234 -0.76 0.19 10.03
N ALA A 235 0.23 -0.66 9.82
CA ALA A 235 0.77 -1.57 10.81
C ALA A 235 1.97 -0.96 11.52
N ARG A 236 2.08 -1.22 12.83
CA ARG A 236 3.19 -0.75 13.66
C ARG A 236 3.74 -1.85 14.54
N ILE A 237 5.06 -1.88 14.70
CA ILE A 237 5.74 -2.64 15.74
C ILE A 237 6.58 -1.64 16.53
N SER A 238 6.22 -1.42 17.79
CA SER A 238 7.04 -0.67 18.74
C SER A 238 8.01 -1.65 19.42
N ILE A 239 9.30 -1.37 19.29
CA ILE A 239 10.40 -2.09 19.93
C ILE A 239 10.83 -1.28 21.15
N LYS A 240 10.98 -1.97 22.28
CA LYS A 240 11.75 -1.51 23.43
C LYS A 240 12.85 -2.51 23.76
N GLN A 241 14.10 -2.09 23.63
CA GLN A 241 15.27 -2.88 23.99
C GLN A 241 15.54 -2.76 25.48
N LEU A 242 15.84 -3.88 26.13
CA LEU A 242 16.15 -3.97 27.54
C LEU A 242 17.40 -4.84 27.69
N ASN A 243 18.36 -4.41 28.50
CA ASN A 243 19.46 -5.28 28.90
C ASN A 243 19.11 -5.92 30.24
N ASP A 244 18.87 -7.23 30.21
CA ASP A 244 18.59 -8.04 31.39
C ASP A 244 19.87 -8.76 31.83
N SER A 245 20.10 -8.84 33.14
CA SER A 245 21.30 -9.46 33.70
C SER A 245 21.39 -10.97 33.45
N VAL A 246 20.26 -11.64 33.21
CA VAL A 246 20.16 -13.08 32.97
C VAL A 246 19.92 -13.37 31.50
N ASP A 247 18.93 -12.70 30.91
CA ASP A 247 18.49 -12.97 29.54
C ASP A 247 19.31 -12.19 28.49
N GLY A 248 20.22 -11.28 28.87
CA GLY A 248 20.99 -10.48 27.93
C GLY A 248 20.14 -9.43 27.21
N LEU A 249 20.25 -9.33 25.88
CA LEU A 249 19.47 -8.37 25.09
C LEU A 249 18.04 -8.87 24.90
N VAL A 250 17.06 -8.19 25.50
CA VAL A 250 15.63 -8.51 25.41
C VAL A 250 14.91 -7.47 24.57
N TRP A 251 14.10 -7.92 23.62
CA TRP A 251 13.20 -7.05 22.84
C TRP A 251 11.76 -7.23 23.29
N ARG A 252 11.12 -6.14 23.74
CA ARG A 252 9.69 -6.09 24.00
C ARG A 252 8.99 -5.43 22.82
N LEU A 253 8.15 -6.19 22.13
CA LEU A 253 7.39 -5.78 20.96
C LEU A 253 5.93 -5.55 21.33
N SER A 254 5.41 -4.38 20.95
CA SER A 254 3.98 -4.07 20.97
C SER A 254 3.49 -3.82 19.55
N THR A 255 2.46 -4.53 19.13
CA THR A 255 2.03 -4.53 17.72
C THR A 255 0.63 -3.95 17.51
N GLN A 256 0.46 -3.22 16.40
CA GLN A 256 -0.81 -2.66 15.96
C GLN A 256 -1.06 -3.05 14.50
N ASN A 257 -2.21 -3.65 14.20
CA ASN A 257 -2.60 -4.07 12.84
C ASN A 257 -1.60 -5.03 12.13
N VAL A 258 -0.72 -5.70 12.87
CA VAL A 258 0.22 -6.69 12.32
C VAL A 258 -0.42 -8.08 12.35
N ARG A 259 -0.53 -8.73 11.18
CA ARG A 259 -0.98 -10.13 11.08
C ARG A 259 0.21 -11.09 11.14
N ARG A 260 1.31 -10.75 10.45
CA ARG A 260 2.52 -11.55 10.36
C ARG A 260 3.76 -10.67 10.25
N PHE A 261 4.84 -11.04 10.93
CA PHE A 261 6.15 -10.41 10.76
C PHE A 261 7.27 -11.44 10.97
N GLY A 262 8.44 -11.19 10.42
CA GLY A 262 9.62 -12.02 10.57
C GLY A 262 10.90 -11.19 10.61
N PHE A 263 12.03 -11.83 10.33
CA PHE A 263 13.33 -11.18 10.34
C PHE A 263 14.00 -11.28 8.96
N THR A 264 14.92 -10.35 8.67
CA THR A 264 15.79 -10.46 7.50
C THR A 264 16.68 -11.70 7.61
N LYS A 265 16.91 -12.41 6.50
CA LYS A 265 17.68 -13.66 6.47
C LYS A 265 19.15 -13.47 6.86
N SER A 266 19.71 -12.30 6.55
CA SER A 266 21.09 -11.93 6.85
C SER A 266 21.09 -10.66 7.70
N PRO A 267 20.89 -10.77 9.03
CA PRO A 267 20.84 -9.61 9.91
C PRO A 267 22.24 -9.00 10.09
N ASP A 268 22.40 -7.73 9.72
CA ASP A 268 23.66 -6.98 9.90
C ASP A 268 23.77 -6.31 11.29
N ARG A 269 22.70 -6.37 12.10
CA ARG A 269 22.66 -5.85 13.47
C ARG A 269 22.35 -6.97 14.46
N PRO A 270 22.76 -6.85 15.74
CA PRO A 270 22.47 -7.87 16.75
C PRO A 270 20.97 -8.19 16.86
N LEU A 271 20.66 -9.48 16.98
CA LEU A 271 19.34 -9.98 17.32
C LEU A 271 19.20 -10.15 18.84
N PRO A 272 17.97 -10.10 19.39
CA PRO A 272 17.77 -10.29 20.83
C PRO A 272 18.01 -11.75 21.24
N ASN A 273 18.48 -11.92 22.48
CA ASN A 273 18.53 -13.19 23.17
C ASN A 273 17.13 -13.66 23.63
N LYS A 274 16.17 -12.74 23.74
CA LYS A 274 14.78 -13.04 24.12
C LYS A 274 13.81 -12.04 23.52
N ILE A 275 12.66 -12.51 23.06
CA ILE A 275 11.63 -11.64 22.47
C ILE A 275 10.29 -11.80 23.19
N ILE A 276 9.64 -10.67 23.49
CA ILE A 276 8.33 -10.62 24.13
C ILE A 276 7.37 -9.90 23.20
N ILE A 277 6.42 -10.61 22.59
CA ILE A 277 5.47 -10.06 21.63
C ILE A 277 4.10 -9.95 22.29
N ASP A 278 3.59 -8.73 22.44
CA ASP A 278 2.28 -8.45 23.07
C ASP A 278 2.09 -9.22 24.40
N LYS A 279 3.14 -9.21 25.24
CA LYS A 279 3.24 -9.89 26.56
C LYS A 279 3.46 -11.42 26.51
N MET A 280 3.55 -12.03 25.32
CA MET A 280 3.91 -13.44 25.17
C MET A 280 5.42 -13.59 24.94
N VAL A 281 6.06 -14.53 25.64
CA VAL A 281 7.50 -14.79 25.52
C VAL A 281 7.76 -15.83 24.44
N PHE A 282 8.77 -15.60 23.61
CA PHE A 282 9.24 -16.55 22.60
C PHE A 282 10.74 -16.78 22.69
N ASP A 283 11.15 -17.99 22.33
CA ASP A 283 12.54 -18.40 22.16
C ASP A 283 13.11 -17.80 20.86
N THR A 284 14.37 -17.38 20.89
CA THR A 284 15.07 -16.79 19.74
C THR A 284 16.06 -17.74 19.06
N THR A 285 16.17 -19.00 19.52
CA THR A 285 17.07 -20.04 18.98
C THR A 285 16.95 -20.23 17.47
N PHE A 286 15.75 -20.01 16.91
CA PHE A 286 15.47 -20.19 15.48
C PHE A 286 15.39 -18.87 14.69
N LEU A 287 15.77 -17.74 15.27
CA LEU A 287 15.94 -16.51 14.50
C LEU A 287 17.18 -16.61 13.60
N PRO A 288 17.15 -16.05 12.38
CA PRO A 288 16.06 -15.29 11.75
C PRO A 288 15.08 -16.15 10.93
N GLU A 289 15.20 -17.48 10.94
CA GLU A 289 14.48 -18.39 10.05
C GLU A 289 12.97 -18.50 10.34
N GLN A 290 12.52 -18.10 11.54
CA GLN A 290 11.12 -18.09 11.93
C GLN A 290 10.43 -16.75 11.73
N HIS A 291 9.14 -16.81 11.42
CA HIS A 291 8.20 -15.69 11.49
C HIS A 291 7.11 -15.95 12.53
N TYR A 292 6.44 -14.87 12.90
CA TYR A 292 5.38 -14.83 13.89
C TYR A 292 4.09 -14.42 13.20
N PHE A 293 2.99 -15.10 13.50
CA PHE A 293 1.67 -14.71 13.00
C PHE A 293 0.60 -14.81 14.07
N ARG A 294 -0.42 -13.96 13.93
CA ARG A 294 -1.59 -13.96 14.82
C ARG A 294 -2.55 -15.06 14.40
N THR A 295 -2.95 -15.86 15.37
CA THR A 295 -4.06 -16.80 15.27
C THR A 295 -5.27 -16.24 16.02
N LYS A 296 -6.47 -16.49 15.51
CA LYS A 296 -7.71 -16.33 16.27
C LYS A 296 -8.05 -17.67 16.91
N LYS A 297 -8.09 -17.73 18.25
CA LYS A 297 -8.64 -18.88 18.98
C LYS A 297 -9.71 -18.35 19.95
N GLY A 298 -10.95 -18.26 19.46
CA GLY A 298 -12.04 -17.61 20.19
C GLY A 298 -11.82 -16.09 20.34
N SER A 299 -12.06 -15.55 21.54
CA SER A 299 -11.88 -14.13 21.85
C SER A 299 -10.42 -13.70 22.11
N LEU A 300 -9.50 -14.65 22.28
CA LEU A 300 -8.09 -14.37 22.57
C LEU A 300 -7.27 -14.43 21.28
N GLN A 301 -6.62 -13.32 20.95
CA GLN A 301 -5.59 -13.30 19.92
C GLN A 301 -4.29 -13.86 20.53
N SER A 302 -3.67 -14.81 19.82
CA SER A 302 -2.42 -15.42 20.27
C SER A 302 -1.40 -15.47 19.13
N TRP A 303 -0.13 -15.29 19.48
CA TRP A 303 0.99 -15.34 18.55
C TRP A 303 1.55 -16.76 18.45
N VAL A 304 1.88 -17.17 17.22
CA VAL A 304 2.51 -18.45 16.92
C VAL A 304 3.77 -18.20 16.11
N ALA A 305 4.87 -18.84 16.51
CA ALA A 305 6.12 -18.87 15.77
C ALA A 305 6.16 -20.08 14.84
N THR A 306 6.62 -19.91 13.60
CA THR A 306 6.78 -21.00 12.64
C THR A 306 7.85 -20.66 11.60
N GLY A 307 8.53 -21.68 11.08
CA GLY A 307 9.40 -21.57 9.90
C GLY A 307 8.70 -21.93 8.58
N ASP A 308 7.41 -22.29 8.62
CA ASP A 308 6.66 -22.68 7.43
C ASP A 308 6.37 -21.48 6.53
N ASN A 309 6.88 -21.50 5.29
CA ASN A 309 6.65 -20.47 4.29
C ASN A 309 5.52 -20.82 3.30
N GLY A 310 4.84 -21.96 3.45
CA GLY A 310 3.75 -22.38 2.57
C GLY A 310 2.53 -21.46 2.59
N TRP A 311 2.41 -20.57 3.58
CA TRP A 311 1.32 -19.59 3.69
C TRP A 311 1.25 -18.63 2.49
N THR A 312 2.37 -18.33 1.81
CA THR A 312 2.41 -17.39 0.67
C THR A 312 1.64 -17.89 -0.54
N THR A 313 1.35 -19.19 -0.62
CA THR A 313 0.53 -19.80 -1.67
C THR A 313 -0.98 -19.72 -1.37
N LYS A 314 -1.35 -19.46 -0.11
CA LYS A 314 -2.74 -19.49 0.37
C LYS A 314 -3.26 -18.11 0.79
N GLU A 315 -2.36 -17.22 1.16
CA GLU A 315 -2.66 -15.86 1.60
C GLU A 315 -1.83 -14.86 0.79
N ARG A 316 -2.27 -13.60 0.73
CA ARG A 316 -1.48 -12.56 0.07
C ARG A 316 -0.16 -12.34 0.81
N SER A 317 0.93 -12.41 0.06
CA SER A 317 2.27 -12.06 0.48
C SER A 317 2.63 -10.67 -0.05
N ALA A 318 3.82 -10.17 0.29
CA ALA A 318 4.35 -8.93 -0.28
C ALA A 318 4.33 -8.94 -1.82
N ALA A 319 4.47 -10.11 -2.47
CA ALA A 319 4.46 -10.22 -3.93
C ALA A 319 3.07 -10.05 -4.58
N THR A 320 2.00 -10.27 -3.82
CA THR A 320 0.62 -10.30 -4.32
C THR A 320 -0.32 -9.37 -3.56
N TYR A 321 0.23 -8.45 -2.75
CA TYR A 321 -0.51 -7.70 -1.74
C TYR A 321 -1.57 -6.75 -2.31
N GLY A 322 -1.29 -6.11 -3.44
CA GLY A 322 -1.99 -4.92 -3.93
C GLY A 322 -1.25 -3.65 -3.53
N PRO A 323 -1.74 -2.46 -3.92
CA PRO A 323 -2.97 -2.22 -4.69
C PRO A 323 -2.80 -2.52 -6.19
N MET A 324 -3.79 -2.20 -7.05
CA MET A 324 -3.73 -2.48 -8.50
C MET A 324 -2.42 -2.06 -9.18
N ARG A 325 -1.77 -0.99 -8.68
CA ARG A 325 -0.48 -0.50 -9.18
C ARG A 325 0.64 -1.54 -9.17
N GLN A 326 0.60 -2.48 -8.22
CA GLN A 326 1.62 -3.51 -8.07
C GLN A 326 1.75 -4.39 -9.33
N ILE A 327 0.75 -4.39 -10.22
CA ILE A 327 0.82 -5.09 -11.51
C ILE A 327 2.07 -4.70 -12.33
N PHE A 328 2.56 -3.46 -12.20
CA PHE A 328 3.70 -2.93 -12.95
C PHE A 328 5.07 -3.21 -12.28
N GLU A 329 5.08 -3.89 -11.13
CA GLU A 329 6.28 -4.15 -10.32
C GLU A 329 7.01 -5.43 -10.71
N LYS A 330 6.43 -6.26 -11.58
CA LYS A 330 7.09 -7.42 -12.19
C LYS A 330 6.99 -7.36 -13.70
N GLN A 331 7.71 -8.25 -14.39
CA GLN A 331 7.47 -8.49 -15.81
C GLN A 331 6.00 -8.91 -15.99
N PHE A 332 5.32 -8.29 -16.96
CA PHE A 332 3.94 -8.61 -17.25
C PHE A 332 3.66 -8.77 -18.73
N THR A 333 2.61 -9.52 -19.02
CA THR A 333 2.06 -9.78 -20.35
C THR A 333 0.62 -9.31 -20.42
N ILE A 334 0.21 -8.74 -21.56
CA ILE A 334 -1.17 -8.33 -21.78
C ILE A 334 -1.84 -9.36 -22.70
N ILE A 335 -2.98 -9.89 -22.27
CA ILE A 335 -3.75 -10.90 -23.00
C ILE A 335 -5.14 -10.33 -23.26
N TYR A 336 -5.51 -10.16 -24.53
CA TYR A 336 -6.83 -9.67 -24.91
C TYR A 336 -7.72 -10.81 -25.41
N GLY A 337 -9.01 -10.71 -25.11
CA GLY A 337 -10.00 -11.71 -25.48
C GLY A 337 -10.34 -11.73 -26.98
N THR A 338 -10.66 -12.90 -27.50
CA THR A 338 -11.12 -13.09 -28.90
C THR A 338 -12.45 -13.84 -29.03
N MET A 339 -13.08 -14.23 -27.92
CA MET A 339 -14.32 -15.00 -27.96
C MET A 339 -15.53 -14.18 -28.42
N ASP A 340 -15.48 -12.86 -28.22
CA ASP A 340 -16.45 -11.91 -28.74
C ASP A 340 -15.82 -11.14 -29.91
N GLU A 341 -16.11 -11.58 -31.14
CA GLU A 341 -15.60 -10.95 -32.37
C GLU A 341 -15.96 -9.45 -32.45
N SER A 342 -17.11 -9.06 -31.90
CA SER A 342 -17.59 -7.66 -31.96
C SER A 342 -16.74 -6.71 -31.11
N LEU A 343 -16.16 -7.20 -30.01
CA LEU A 343 -15.33 -6.43 -29.08
C LEU A 343 -13.83 -6.69 -29.21
N THR A 344 -13.42 -7.70 -29.98
CA THR A 344 -12.02 -8.11 -30.14
C THR A 344 -11.11 -6.93 -30.55
N SER A 345 -11.52 -6.14 -31.54
CA SER A 345 -10.76 -4.96 -31.98
C SER A 345 -10.59 -3.92 -30.86
N GLN A 346 -11.60 -3.73 -30.02
CA GLN A 346 -11.55 -2.80 -28.88
C GLN A 346 -10.64 -3.34 -27.77
N MET A 347 -10.69 -4.64 -27.49
CA MET A 347 -9.83 -5.28 -26.49
C MET A 347 -8.36 -5.24 -26.91
N GLN A 348 -8.06 -5.49 -28.19
CA GLN A 348 -6.72 -5.33 -28.75
C GLN A 348 -6.23 -3.88 -28.65
N TRP A 349 -7.08 -2.90 -29.01
CA TRP A 349 -6.74 -1.49 -28.85
C TRP A 349 -6.46 -1.13 -27.38
N SER A 350 -7.24 -1.67 -26.44
CA SER A 350 -7.05 -1.48 -25.00
C SER A 350 -5.68 -2.03 -24.53
N ALA A 351 -5.25 -3.17 -25.08
CA ALA A 351 -3.92 -3.72 -24.79
C ALA A 351 -2.80 -2.80 -25.28
N ILE A 352 -2.92 -2.30 -26.51
CA ILE A 352 -1.98 -1.33 -27.10
C ILE A 352 -1.93 -0.05 -26.28
N TRP A 353 -3.09 0.44 -25.82
CA TRP A 353 -3.18 1.64 -24.99
C TRP A 353 -2.43 1.48 -23.66
N ILE A 354 -2.59 0.36 -22.95
CA ILE A 354 -1.86 0.07 -21.70
C ILE A 354 -0.34 -0.04 -21.98
N SER A 355 0.03 -0.70 -23.08
CA SER A 355 1.44 -0.84 -23.49
C SER A 355 2.11 0.51 -23.78
N ASN A 356 1.44 1.38 -24.55
CA ASN A 356 1.91 2.73 -24.86
C ASN A 356 2.06 3.58 -23.61
N TYR A 357 1.10 3.47 -22.70
CA TYR A 357 1.14 4.13 -21.40
C TYR A 357 2.39 3.69 -20.60
N PHE A 358 2.61 2.38 -20.45
CA PHE A 358 3.75 1.85 -19.73
C PHE A 358 5.09 2.16 -20.42
N ASN A 359 5.11 2.29 -21.74
CA ASN A 359 6.29 2.74 -22.47
C ASN A 359 6.67 4.19 -22.16
N THR A 360 5.65 5.06 -22.08
CA THR A 360 5.84 6.50 -21.83
C THR A 360 6.39 6.74 -20.43
N TYR A 361 5.76 6.19 -19.40
CA TYR A 361 6.13 6.46 -18.00
C TYR A 361 7.08 5.42 -17.42
N GLY A 362 6.83 4.14 -17.65
CA GLY A 362 7.59 3.02 -17.10
C GLY A 362 8.78 2.55 -17.92
N ARG A 363 9.03 3.14 -19.11
CA ARG A 363 10.08 2.74 -20.08
C ARG A 363 10.09 1.23 -20.35
N GLY A 364 8.92 0.62 -20.40
CA GLY A 364 8.77 -0.80 -20.70
C GLY A 364 8.13 -1.05 -22.06
N SER A 365 8.16 -2.32 -22.47
CA SER A 365 7.47 -2.82 -23.65
C SER A 365 6.96 -4.22 -23.31
N PRO A 366 5.72 -4.35 -22.79
CA PRO A 366 5.15 -5.64 -22.45
C PRO A 366 4.76 -6.39 -23.74
N SER A 367 4.85 -7.72 -23.72
CA SER A 367 4.31 -8.54 -24.80
C SER A 367 2.79 -8.49 -24.77
N ILE A 368 2.17 -8.42 -25.96
CA ILE A 368 0.73 -8.48 -26.16
C ILE A 368 0.43 -9.74 -26.96
N TYR A 369 -0.54 -10.53 -26.50
CA TYR A 369 -1.04 -11.72 -27.19
C TYR A 369 -2.56 -11.71 -27.23
N SER A 370 -3.15 -12.34 -28.24
CA SER A 370 -4.52 -12.82 -28.11
C SER A 370 -4.58 -13.98 -27.13
N ASP A 371 -5.74 -14.22 -26.53
CA ASP A 371 -6.00 -15.38 -25.68
C ASP A 371 -5.84 -16.73 -26.41
N GLN A 372 -6.03 -16.77 -27.74
CA GLN A 372 -5.77 -17.95 -28.58
C GLN A 372 -4.27 -18.19 -28.85
N GLU A 373 -3.50 -17.12 -29.09
CA GLU A 373 -2.06 -17.20 -29.34
C GLU A 373 -1.28 -17.50 -28.05
N PHE A 374 -1.78 -17.04 -26.90
CA PHE A 374 -1.10 -17.20 -25.64
C PHE A 374 -1.12 -18.65 -25.16
N GLN A 375 0.01 -19.32 -25.34
CA GLN A 375 0.26 -20.65 -24.78
C GLN A 375 0.98 -20.48 -23.43
N PRO A 376 0.31 -20.73 -22.29
CA PRO A 376 1.00 -20.67 -21.00
C PRO A 376 2.12 -21.71 -20.99
N THR A 377 3.35 -21.26 -20.70
CA THR A 377 4.53 -22.13 -20.60
C THR A 377 4.46 -23.06 -19.38
N THR A 378 3.58 -22.77 -18.42
CA THR A 378 3.27 -23.64 -17.29
C THR A 378 2.09 -24.54 -17.61
N THR A 379 2.32 -25.86 -17.58
CA THR A 379 1.23 -26.81 -17.42
C THR A 379 0.57 -26.54 -16.07
N THR A 380 -0.76 -26.47 -16.05
CA THR A 380 -1.57 -26.14 -14.86
C THR A 380 -1.11 -26.92 -13.63
N GLY A 381 -0.67 -26.20 -12.58
CA GLY A 381 -0.25 -26.79 -11.30
C GLY A 381 1.26 -26.87 -11.06
N ASP A 382 2.09 -26.66 -12.10
CA ASP A 382 3.54 -26.62 -11.91
C ASP A 382 4.02 -25.17 -11.63
N CYS A 383 4.02 -24.81 -10.34
CA CYS A 383 4.54 -23.54 -9.84
C CYS A 383 6.07 -23.57 -9.62
N SER A 384 6.79 -24.62 -10.07
CA SER A 384 8.25 -24.71 -9.92
C SER A 384 9.05 -23.92 -10.96
N GLN A 385 8.39 -23.43 -12.02
CA GLN A 385 9.03 -22.67 -13.10
C GLN A 385 8.98 -21.16 -12.88
N SER A 386 10.02 -20.44 -13.33
CA SER A 386 10.19 -18.99 -13.13
C SER A 386 9.08 -18.12 -13.75
N THR A 387 8.34 -18.63 -14.74
CA THR A 387 7.20 -17.94 -15.36
C THR A 387 5.96 -17.90 -14.46
N ALA A 388 5.91 -18.71 -13.40
CA ALA A 388 4.86 -18.68 -12.38
C ALA A 388 4.85 -17.39 -11.54
N ALA A 389 5.93 -16.61 -11.57
CA ALA A 389 6.08 -15.34 -10.86
C ALA A 389 5.67 -14.11 -11.70
N ALA A 390 5.21 -14.30 -12.95
CA ALA A 390 4.86 -13.22 -13.86
C ALA A 390 3.48 -12.62 -13.55
N ASN A 391 3.33 -11.35 -13.93
CA ASN A 391 2.07 -10.63 -13.87
C ASN A 391 1.33 -10.70 -15.22
N TYR A 392 0.00 -10.67 -15.22
CA TYR A 392 -0.80 -10.65 -16.44
C TYR A 392 -1.90 -9.61 -16.37
N ILE A 393 -2.09 -8.85 -17.45
CA ILE A 393 -3.22 -7.95 -17.62
C ILE A 393 -4.18 -8.63 -18.60
N LEU A 394 -5.37 -8.96 -18.13
CA LEU A 394 -6.39 -9.70 -18.87
C LEU A 394 -7.49 -8.73 -19.28
N ILE A 395 -7.74 -8.62 -20.59
CA ILE A 395 -8.75 -7.71 -21.14
C ILE A 395 -9.94 -8.53 -21.64
N GLY A 396 -11.12 -8.22 -21.11
CA GLY A 396 -12.36 -8.96 -21.30
C GLY A 396 -12.75 -9.80 -20.08
N ASN A 397 -14.03 -10.16 -20.00
CA ASN A 397 -14.57 -11.09 -18.99
C ASN A 397 -14.48 -12.56 -19.44
N SER A 398 -15.06 -13.49 -18.66
CA SER A 398 -15.05 -14.94 -18.97
C SER A 398 -15.79 -15.35 -20.24
N ASN A 399 -16.67 -14.51 -20.79
CA ASN A 399 -17.36 -14.76 -22.07
C ASN A 399 -16.60 -14.15 -23.26
N GLN A 400 -15.54 -13.38 -22.98
CA GLN A 400 -14.79 -12.63 -23.98
C GLN A 400 -13.33 -13.10 -24.08
N ASN A 401 -12.75 -13.61 -23.00
CA ASN A 401 -11.35 -14.00 -22.88
C ASN A 401 -11.20 -15.43 -22.31
N LEU A 402 -10.64 -16.35 -23.11
CA LEU A 402 -10.41 -17.76 -22.75
C LEU A 402 -9.56 -17.92 -21.48
N PHE A 403 -8.62 -17.01 -21.25
CA PHE A 403 -7.77 -17.05 -20.06
C PHE A 403 -8.56 -16.68 -18.81
N VAL A 404 -9.44 -15.69 -18.88
CA VAL A 404 -10.32 -15.33 -17.75
C VAL A 404 -11.30 -16.46 -17.46
N GLU A 405 -11.91 -17.06 -18.49
CA GLU A 405 -12.78 -18.23 -18.36
C GLU A 405 -12.09 -19.38 -17.59
N LYS A 406 -10.84 -19.68 -17.97
CA LYS A 406 -10.05 -20.77 -17.37
C LYS A 406 -9.67 -20.52 -15.90
N TYR A 407 -9.35 -19.28 -15.54
CA TYR A 407 -8.75 -18.97 -14.23
C TYR A 407 -9.69 -18.25 -13.25
N GLN A 408 -10.92 -17.90 -13.64
CA GLN A 408 -11.86 -17.19 -12.77
C GLN A 408 -12.18 -17.92 -11.46
N GLU A 409 -12.03 -19.24 -11.41
CA GLU A 409 -12.21 -20.03 -10.18
C GLU A 409 -11.19 -19.69 -9.08
N TYR A 410 -10.04 -19.12 -9.46
CA TYR A 410 -9.01 -18.65 -8.54
C TYR A 410 -9.08 -17.14 -8.28
N MET A 411 -10.02 -16.44 -8.93
CA MET A 411 -10.17 -15.00 -8.82
C MET A 411 -11.19 -14.63 -7.73
N PRO A 412 -11.05 -13.43 -7.10
CA PRO A 412 -12.00 -12.97 -6.08
C PRO A 412 -13.38 -12.63 -6.64
N LEU A 413 -13.51 -12.49 -7.96
CA LEU A 413 -14.74 -12.15 -8.65
C LEU A 413 -14.92 -13.10 -9.83
N LYS A 414 -16.18 -13.51 -10.02
CA LYS A 414 -16.61 -14.38 -11.12
C LYS A 414 -17.54 -13.62 -12.05
N PHE A 415 -17.49 -13.99 -13.31
CA PHE A 415 -18.38 -13.47 -14.32
C PHE A 415 -19.46 -14.51 -14.61
N GLY A 416 -20.69 -14.04 -14.74
CA GLY A 416 -21.82 -14.86 -15.13
C GLY A 416 -22.06 -14.80 -16.64
N ASP A 417 -23.18 -15.36 -17.05
CA ASP A 417 -23.66 -15.24 -18.42
C ASP A 417 -23.94 -13.76 -18.76
N ASN A 418 -23.93 -13.44 -20.06
CA ASN A 418 -24.24 -12.10 -20.59
C ASN A 418 -23.36 -10.99 -20.01
N ASN A 419 -22.07 -11.26 -19.79
CA ASN A 419 -21.08 -10.28 -19.28
C ASN A 419 -21.38 -9.73 -17.87
N SER A 420 -22.28 -10.38 -17.13
CA SER A 420 -22.63 -9.97 -15.77
C SER A 420 -21.53 -10.33 -14.77
N PHE A 421 -21.51 -9.65 -13.63
CA PHE A 421 -20.68 -10.04 -12.49
C PHE A 421 -21.35 -9.65 -11.18
N SER A 422 -20.84 -10.18 -10.07
CA SER A 422 -21.40 -9.88 -8.75
C SER A 422 -20.33 -9.66 -7.70
N ILE A 423 -20.62 -8.76 -6.75
CA ILE A 423 -19.87 -8.60 -5.51
C ILE A 423 -20.84 -8.75 -4.34
N GLY A 424 -20.67 -9.81 -3.55
CA GLY A 424 -21.62 -10.13 -2.49
C GLY A 424 -23.01 -10.41 -3.08
N GLU A 425 -24.02 -9.68 -2.61
CA GLU A 425 -25.40 -9.80 -3.09
C GLU A 425 -25.72 -8.84 -4.27
N TYR A 426 -24.78 -7.97 -4.68
CA TYR A 426 -24.99 -7.02 -5.76
C TYR A 426 -24.59 -7.63 -7.10
N GLN A 427 -25.53 -7.62 -8.04
CA GLN A 427 -25.34 -8.06 -9.40
C GLN A 427 -25.25 -6.84 -10.33
N PHE A 428 -24.28 -6.88 -11.24
CA PHE A 428 -24.06 -5.89 -12.27
C PHE A 428 -24.27 -6.56 -13.62
N GLU A 429 -25.28 -6.12 -14.35
CA GLU A 429 -25.71 -6.75 -15.60
C GLU A 429 -26.29 -5.72 -16.58
N GLY A 430 -26.42 -6.13 -17.84
CA GLY A 430 -26.99 -5.30 -18.90
C GLY A 430 -26.02 -4.28 -19.50
N ASN A 431 -26.49 -3.59 -20.55
CA ASN A 431 -25.73 -2.61 -21.31
C ASN A 431 -25.84 -1.22 -20.67
N LEU A 432 -25.31 -1.09 -19.45
CA LEU A 432 -25.37 0.13 -18.63
C LEU A 432 -24.01 0.86 -18.55
N GLY A 433 -23.05 0.54 -19.41
CA GLY A 433 -21.73 1.17 -19.40
C GLY A 433 -20.92 0.91 -18.13
N ILE A 434 -21.22 -0.17 -17.40
CA ILE A 434 -20.56 -0.51 -16.13
C ILE A 434 -19.22 -1.18 -16.42
N GLY A 435 -18.15 -0.57 -15.89
CA GLY A 435 -16.79 -1.08 -16.00
C GLY A 435 -16.29 -1.65 -14.68
N ILE A 436 -15.44 -2.67 -14.74
CA ILE A 436 -14.72 -3.19 -13.58
C ILE A 436 -13.25 -3.44 -13.90
N THR A 437 -12.40 -3.01 -12.98
CA THR A 437 -11.01 -3.45 -12.93
C THR A 437 -10.70 -4.02 -11.56
N PHE A 438 -10.06 -5.17 -11.49
CA PHE A 438 -9.67 -5.76 -10.21
C PHE A 438 -8.38 -6.57 -10.27
N LEU A 439 -7.70 -6.62 -9.14
CA LEU A 439 -6.46 -7.34 -8.90
C LEU A 439 -6.72 -8.68 -8.21
N SER A 440 -6.11 -9.74 -8.72
CA SER A 440 -6.11 -11.09 -8.15
C SER A 440 -4.69 -11.63 -8.07
N PRO A 441 -4.32 -12.42 -7.04
CA PRO A 441 -3.18 -13.31 -7.13
C PRO A 441 -3.36 -14.28 -8.30
N ASN A 442 -2.26 -14.69 -8.93
CA ASN A 442 -2.27 -15.83 -9.82
C ASN A 442 -2.33 -17.14 -9.01
N GLN A 443 -2.53 -18.25 -9.71
CA GLN A 443 -2.67 -19.59 -9.11
C GLN A 443 -1.43 -20.06 -8.32
N CYS A 444 -0.28 -19.40 -8.47
CA CYS A 444 0.96 -19.77 -7.78
C CYS A 444 1.29 -18.88 -6.58
N GLY A 445 0.49 -17.84 -6.30
CA GLY A 445 0.65 -16.99 -5.11
C GLY A 445 1.84 -16.02 -5.17
N ASP A 446 2.55 -15.95 -6.31
CA ASP A 446 3.68 -15.04 -6.52
C ASP A 446 3.48 -14.07 -7.69
N GLY A 447 2.54 -14.32 -8.61
CA GLY A 447 2.18 -13.35 -9.66
C GLY A 447 0.82 -12.71 -9.43
N LEU A 448 0.50 -11.69 -10.24
CA LEU A 448 -0.76 -10.96 -10.19
C LEU A 448 -1.50 -11.02 -11.53
N PHE A 449 -2.82 -11.15 -11.47
CA PHE A 449 -3.74 -10.86 -12.56
C PHE A 449 -4.39 -9.50 -12.33
N LEU A 450 -4.40 -8.64 -13.35
CA LEU A 450 -5.24 -7.45 -13.41
C LEU A 450 -6.29 -7.68 -14.50
N VAL A 451 -7.55 -7.85 -14.11
CA VAL A 451 -8.65 -8.03 -15.05
C VAL A 451 -9.27 -6.66 -15.35
N VAL A 452 -9.42 -6.33 -16.63
CA VAL A 452 -10.09 -5.13 -17.13
C VAL A 452 -11.27 -5.58 -17.98
N ALA A 453 -12.48 -5.37 -17.49
CA ALA A 453 -13.71 -5.86 -18.12
C ALA A 453 -14.86 -4.86 -17.99
N GLY A 454 -15.92 -5.09 -18.76
CA GLY A 454 -17.17 -4.34 -18.64
C GLY A 454 -18.36 -5.20 -19.01
N THR A 455 -19.55 -4.71 -18.67
CA THR A 455 -20.80 -5.37 -19.08
C THR A 455 -21.08 -5.17 -20.58
N ASP A 456 -20.54 -4.09 -21.16
CA ASP A 456 -20.61 -3.75 -22.59
C ASP A 456 -19.33 -3.03 -23.08
N SER A 457 -19.33 -2.57 -24.33
CA SER A 457 -18.24 -1.80 -24.95
C SER A 457 -17.88 -0.51 -24.19
N GLN A 458 -18.89 0.20 -23.68
CA GLN A 458 -18.68 1.45 -22.93
C GLN A 458 -18.08 1.15 -21.55
N GLY A 459 -18.57 0.10 -20.88
CA GLY A 459 -18.06 -0.40 -19.61
C GLY A 459 -16.60 -0.82 -19.71
N LEU A 460 -16.22 -1.53 -20.78
CA LEU A 460 -14.82 -1.88 -21.05
C LEU A 460 -13.95 -0.61 -21.20
N SER A 461 -14.45 0.39 -21.95
CA SER A 461 -13.76 1.67 -22.09
C SER A 461 -13.60 2.41 -20.75
N ASN A 462 -14.64 2.40 -19.91
CA ASN A 462 -14.60 3.02 -18.59
C ASN A 462 -13.60 2.30 -17.66
N ALA A 463 -13.62 0.97 -17.62
CA ALA A 463 -12.68 0.15 -16.86
C ALA A 463 -11.22 0.40 -17.26
N LEU A 464 -10.91 0.47 -18.56
CA LEU A 464 -9.55 0.74 -19.04
C LEU A 464 -8.91 1.99 -18.40
N HIS A 465 -9.71 3.04 -18.18
CA HIS A 465 -9.23 4.31 -17.63
C HIS A 465 -9.05 4.29 -16.11
N THR A 466 -9.43 3.21 -15.44
CA THR A 466 -9.17 2.99 -14.01
C THR A 466 -7.80 2.35 -13.74
N VAL A 467 -7.15 1.80 -14.77
CA VAL A 467 -5.81 1.21 -14.66
C VAL A 467 -4.83 2.29 -14.16
N PRO A 468 -4.06 2.03 -13.09
CA PRO A 468 -3.20 3.04 -12.47
C PRO A 468 -2.07 3.44 -13.40
N GLN A 469 -2.26 4.59 -14.02
CA GLN A 469 -1.29 5.15 -14.92
C GLN A 469 -0.11 5.70 -14.10
N ARG A 470 -0.27 6.94 -13.66
CA ARG A 470 0.59 7.78 -12.83
C ARG A 470 1.10 7.40 -11.46
N SER A 471 2.21 7.90 -10.93
CA SER A 471 2.35 8.08 -9.46
C SER A 471 1.13 8.79 -8.87
N GLY A 472 0.69 8.35 -7.69
CA GLY A 472 -0.44 8.94 -6.96
C GLY A 472 -1.83 8.86 -7.66
N VAL A 473 -1.95 8.15 -8.77
CA VAL A 473 -3.26 7.69 -9.24
C VAL A 473 -3.79 6.69 -8.21
N THR A 474 -4.90 7.06 -7.56
CA THR A 474 -5.60 6.27 -6.56
C THR A 474 -6.30 5.11 -7.25
N ALA A 475 -5.83 3.91 -7.00
CA ALA A 475 -6.32 2.69 -7.63
C ALA A 475 -6.27 1.57 -6.60
N PRO A 476 -7.35 1.36 -5.82
CA PRO A 476 -7.49 0.27 -4.85
C PRO A 476 -7.38 -1.11 -5.53
N ASP A 477 -7.65 -2.21 -4.82
CA ASP A 477 -7.56 -3.55 -5.46
C ASP A 477 -8.64 -3.79 -6.50
N PHE A 478 -9.80 -3.16 -6.35
CA PHE A 478 -10.85 -3.19 -7.36
C PHE A 478 -11.57 -1.85 -7.46
N LEU A 479 -12.11 -1.57 -8.64
CA LEU A 479 -12.92 -0.40 -8.90
C LEU A 479 -14.03 -0.75 -9.90
N ILE A 480 -15.27 -0.50 -9.50
CA ILE A 480 -16.46 -0.58 -10.35
C ILE A 480 -16.95 0.84 -10.60
N VAL A 481 -17.15 1.17 -11.87
CA VAL A 481 -17.51 2.52 -12.33
C VAL A 481 -18.77 2.46 -13.19
N SER A 482 -19.60 3.50 -13.12
CA SER A 482 -20.79 3.61 -13.96
C SER A 482 -20.46 4.17 -15.35
N ASP A 483 -21.48 4.27 -16.20
CA ASP A 483 -21.48 4.97 -17.48
C ASP A 483 -20.97 6.42 -17.39
N ASP A 484 -21.24 7.10 -16.27
CA ASP A 484 -20.82 8.48 -15.98
C ASP A 484 -19.32 8.67 -15.73
N TRP A 485 -18.49 7.63 -15.82
CA TRP A 485 -17.04 7.74 -15.57
C TRP A 485 -16.35 8.86 -16.35
N ARG A 486 -16.73 9.06 -17.62
CA ARG A 486 -16.12 10.09 -18.46
C ARG A 486 -16.43 11.52 -18.00
N SER A 487 -17.60 11.75 -17.40
CA SER A 487 -18.04 13.07 -16.95
C SER A 487 -17.66 13.34 -15.48
N SER A 488 -17.65 12.29 -14.66
CA SER A 488 -17.63 12.40 -13.21
C SER A 488 -16.39 11.76 -12.56
N GLY A 489 -15.58 11.01 -13.32
CA GLY A 489 -14.35 10.37 -12.84
C GLY A 489 -14.61 9.55 -11.58
N LEU A 490 -13.77 9.71 -10.56
CA LEU A 490 -13.88 8.93 -9.30
C LEU A 490 -15.23 9.06 -8.60
N SER A 491 -16.00 10.14 -8.83
CA SER A 491 -17.32 10.29 -8.21
C SER A 491 -18.40 9.38 -8.82
N SER A 492 -18.14 8.78 -9.98
CA SER A 492 -18.98 7.73 -10.58
C SER A 492 -18.67 6.31 -10.08
N THR A 493 -17.83 6.20 -9.04
CA THR A 493 -17.49 4.91 -8.43
C THR A 493 -18.74 4.30 -7.80
N ILE A 494 -19.15 3.14 -8.30
CA ILE A 494 -20.24 2.36 -7.72
C ILE A 494 -19.73 1.60 -6.50
N ALA A 495 -18.57 0.94 -6.62
CA ALA A 495 -17.95 0.19 -5.54
C ALA A 495 -16.43 0.12 -5.70
N THR A 496 -15.71 0.13 -4.59
CA THR A 496 -14.26 -0.02 -4.56
C THR A 496 -13.81 -0.60 -3.22
N GLY A 497 -12.60 -1.14 -3.19
CA GLY A 497 -12.03 -1.60 -1.94
C GLY A 497 -10.72 -2.34 -2.15
N LEU A 498 -10.27 -2.93 -1.04
CA LEU A 498 -9.10 -3.78 -0.95
C LEU A 498 -9.64 -5.19 -0.71
N VAL A 499 -9.08 -6.21 -1.35
CA VAL A 499 -9.64 -7.59 -1.44
C VAL A 499 -9.63 -8.35 -0.09
N TYR A 500 -9.45 -7.65 1.02
CA TYR A 500 -9.60 -8.16 2.39
C TYR A 500 -10.65 -7.41 3.22
N CYS A 501 -11.50 -6.59 2.60
CA CYS A 501 -12.65 -6.01 3.27
C CYS A 501 -13.76 -7.06 3.52
N LYS A 502 -13.43 -8.11 4.28
CA LYS A 502 -14.36 -8.83 5.16
C LYS A 502 -14.55 -8.08 6.49
N LEU A 503 -14.53 -6.73 6.48
CA LEU A 503 -14.82 -5.97 7.70
C LEU A 503 -16.29 -6.12 8.16
N GLY A 504 -17.20 -6.56 7.27
CA GLY A 504 -18.58 -6.92 7.64
C GLY A 504 -18.77 -8.37 8.12
N VAL A 505 -17.81 -9.27 7.87
CA VAL A 505 -17.94 -10.73 8.10
C VAL A 505 -17.24 -11.19 9.39
N ILE A 506 -16.36 -10.37 9.95
CA ILE A 506 -15.61 -10.73 11.16
C ILE A 506 -16.51 -10.81 12.40
N ILE A 507 -17.66 -10.12 12.43
CA ILE A 507 -18.60 -10.16 13.57
C ILE A 507 -19.66 -11.27 13.37
N SER A 508 -20.01 -11.63 12.14
CA SER A 508 -21.04 -12.64 11.86
C SER A 508 -20.59 -14.09 12.06
N HIS A 509 -19.29 -14.33 12.29
CA HIS A 509 -18.73 -15.68 12.46
C HIS A 509 -18.29 -16.03 13.89
N ASP A 510 -18.24 -15.07 14.81
CA ASP A 510 -17.65 -15.27 16.15
C ASP A 510 -18.68 -15.55 17.26
N ASP A 511 -19.99 -15.70 16.96
CA ASP A 511 -21.09 -15.96 17.93
C ASP A 511 -21.06 -15.05 19.19
N GLN A 512 -20.46 -13.85 19.09
CA GLN A 512 -20.37 -12.88 20.17
C GLN A 512 -21.53 -11.90 20.11
N SER A 513 -22.27 -11.78 21.23
CA SER A 513 -23.40 -10.85 21.34
C SER A 513 -22.98 -9.37 21.44
N SER A 514 -21.71 -9.08 21.75
CA SER A 514 -21.17 -7.71 21.91
C SER A 514 -19.64 -7.61 21.79
N ILE A 515 -19.14 -6.42 21.48
CA ILE A 515 -17.71 -6.04 21.48
C ILE A 515 -17.50 -4.83 22.40
N THR A 516 -16.37 -4.76 23.09
CA THR A 516 -15.97 -3.55 23.82
C THR A 516 -15.06 -2.71 22.92
N LEU A 517 -15.47 -1.47 22.64
CA LEU A 517 -14.73 -0.49 21.87
C LEU A 517 -13.49 0.00 22.62
N LEU A 518 -12.56 0.63 21.90
CA LEU A 518 -11.37 1.29 22.49
C LEU A 518 -11.75 2.44 23.46
N SER A 519 -12.99 2.91 23.42
CA SER A 519 -13.58 3.87 24.38
C SER A 519 -13.98 3.24 25.72
N GLY A 520 -13.90 1.91 25.87
CA GLY A 520 -14.41 1.17 27.03
C GLY A 520 -15.92 0.86 26.95
N GLU A 521 -16.62 1.35 25.92
CA GLU A 521 -18.05 1.11 25.72
C GLU A 521 -18.29 -0.28 25.12
N THR A 522 -19.19 -1.06 25.72
CA THR A 522 -19.58 -2.36 25.19
C THR A 522 -20.81 -2.22 24.32
N MET A 523 -20.68 -2.56 23.03
CA MET A 523 -21.73 -2.44 22.03
C MET A 523 -22.12 -3.82 21.52
N THR A 524 -23.42 -4.09 21.44
CA THR A 524 -23.97 -5.29 20.81
C THR A 524 -23.76 -5.25 19.29
N GLN A 525 -23.82 -6.42 18.64
CA GLN A 525 -23.76 -6.49 17.18
C GLN A 525 -24.77 -5.54 16.50
N GLN A 526 -25.98 -5.45 17.06
CA GLN A 526 -27.03 -4.55 16.59
C GLN A 526 -26.64 -3.07 16.75
N GLN A 527 -26.05 -2.69 17.89
CA GLN A 527 -25.58 -1.34 18.14
C GLN A 527 -24.42 -0.95 17.22
N ILE A 528 -23.55 -1.89 16.86
CA ILE A 528 -22.45 -1.66 15.90
C ILE A 528 -23.01 -1.39 14.50
N TYR A 529 -24.01 -2.15 14.04
CA TYR A 529 -24.64 -1.91 12.74
C TYR A 529 -25.43 -0.59 12.73
N LEU A 530 -26.10 -0.24 13.83
CA LEU A 530 -26.73 1.08 13.98
C LEU A 530 -25.70 2.20 13.96
N LYS A 531 -24.54 2.03 14.63
CA LYS A 531 -23.45 3.00 14.58
C LYS A 531 -22.81 3.09 13.19
N ALA A 532 -22.69 1.97 12.48
CA ALA A 532 -22.23 1.93 11.11
C ALA A 532 -23.19 2.65 10.16
N ILE A 533 -24.50 2.59 10.41
CA ILE A 533 -25.53 3.35 9.69
C ILE A 533 -25.46 4.84 10.03
N GLU A 534 -25.27 5.20 11.31
CA GLU A 534 -25.05 6.60 11.73
C GLU A 534 -23.79 7.20 11.09
N CYS A 535 -22.71 6.42 10.98
CA CYS A 535 -21.46 6.85 10.37
C CYS A 535 -21.47 6.77 8.83
N THR A 536 -22.28 5.88 8.24
CA THR A 536 -22.35 5.66 6.79
C THR A 536 -23.76 5.17 6.39
N PRO A 537 -24.70 6.11 6.13
CA PRO A 537 -26.12 5.79 5.88
C PRO A 537 -26.39 4.99 4.60
N THR A 538 -25.37 4.75 3.76
CA THR A 538 -25.49 4.01 2.50
C THR A 538 -25.04 2.55 2.61
N CYS A 539 -24.61 2.10 3.80
CA CYS A 539 -24.14 0.72 4.02
C CYS A 539 -25.30 -0.27 4.07
N THR A 540 -25.74 -0.77 2.92
CA THR A 540 -26.94 -1.62 2.76
C THR A 540 -26.85 -2.95 3.51
N ASN A 541 -25.65 -3.51 3.70
CA ASN A 541 -25.41 -4.68 4.55
C ASN A 541 -25.81 -4.46 6.02
N SER A 542 -25.63 -3.25 6.55
CA SER A 542 -26.03 -2.92 7.92
C SER A 542 -27.56 -2.92 8.07
N TYR A 543 -28.26 -2.40 7.06
CA TYR A 543 -29.73 -2.43 6.99
C TYR A 543 -30.27 -3.86 6.83
N TYR A 544 -29.67 -4.67 5.96
CA TYR A 544 -30.07 -6.06 5.70
C TYR A 544 -29.91 -6.95 6.94
N ILE A 545 -28.81 -6.82 7.68
CA ILE A 545 -28.58 -7.61 8.90
C ILE A 545 -29.53 -7.19 10.04
N LEU A 546 -29.79 -5.88 10.19
CA LEU A 546 -30.82 -5.38 11.12
C LEU A 546 -32.22 -5.89 10.76
N GLN A 547 -32.56 -5.93 9.47
CA GLN A 547 -33.84 -6.44 8.98
C GLN A 547 -34.02 -7.94 9.27
N ARG A 548 -32.98 -8.76 9.05
CA ARG A 548 -33.01 -10.20 9.39
C ARG A 548 -33.12 -10.46 10.90
N GLN A 549 -32.45 -9.67 11.74
CA GLN A 549 -32.57 -9.77 13.19
C GLN A 549 -33.99 -9.42 13.66
N CYS A 550 -34.63 -8.40 13.07
CA CYS A 550 -36.04 -8.08 13.33
C CYS A 550 -37.01 -9.20 12.88
N GLN A 551 -36.73 -9.89 11.78
CA GLN A 551 -37.57 -11.01 11.31
C GLN A 551 -37.50 -12.25 12.23
N MET A 552 -36.36 -12.54 12.87
CA MET A 552 -36.27 -13.65 13.83
C MET A 552 -37.10 -13.41 15.10
N TYR A 553 -37.24 -12.15 15.55
CA TYR A 553 -38.10 -11.82 16.70
C TYR A 553 -39.60 -11.79 16.36
N GLN A 554 -39.97 -11.69 15.07
CA GLN A 554 -41.37 -11.68 14.62
C GLN A 554 -41.99 -13.08 14.43
N CYS A 555 -41.21 -14.16 14.49
CA CYS A 555 -41.78 -15.53 14.50
C CYS A 555 -42.19 -16.03 15.91
N ASN A 556 -42.05 -15.21 16.96
CA ASN A 556 -42.38 -15.65 18.31
C ASN A 556 -43.01 -14.53 19.15
N ARG A 557 -44.20 -14.05 18.74
CA ARG A 557 -45.36 -13.72 19.59
C ARG A 557 -46.39 -12.90 18.82
N THR A 558 -47.62 -13.40 18.83
CA THR A 558 -48.85 -12.73 18.44
C THR A 558 -49.11 -11.46 19.26
N TRP A 559 -49.64 -10.43 18.57
CA TRP A 559 -50.18 -9.14 19.06
C TRP A 559 -49.16 -8.09 19.52
N PHE A 560 -48.89 -7.08 18.68
CA PHE A 560 -49.27 -5.67 18.93
C PHE A 560 -49.04 -4.80 17.68
N LYS A 561 -49.89 -3.78 17.54
CA LYS A 561 -50.18 -2.96 16.35
C LYS A 561 -49.00 -2.13 15.82
N VAL A 562 -48.98 -2.01 14.49
CA VAL A 562 -48.28 -1.00 13.69
C VAL A 562 -48.77 0.40 14.04
N THR A 563 -47.90 1.30 14.52
CA THR A 563 -48.05 2.78 14.44
C THR A 563 -46.68 3.47 14.67
N PHE A 564 -46.18 4.11 13.61
CA PHE A 564 -45.35 5.33 13.55
C PHE A 564 -43.81 5.36 13.74
N CYS A 565 -43.17 5.80 12.65
CA CYS A 565 -42.01 6.68 12.57
C CYS A 565 -42.22 8.03 13.30
N ILE A 566 -41.10 8.77 13.47
CA ILE A 566 -40.96 10.17 13.95
C ILE A 566 -40.67 10.29 15.45
N ALA A 567 -39.38 10.37 15.80
CA ALA A 567 -38.80 11.32 16.76
C ALA A 567 -37.37 10.91 17.11
N PHE A 568 -36.35 11.51 16.47
CA PHE A 568 -35.05 11.83 17.11
C PHE A 568 -34.22 12.74 16.17
N PHE A 569 -34.69 13.97 16.01
CA PHE A 569 -33.84 15.15 15.77
C PHE A 569 -34.56 16.34 16.43
N GLY A 570 -34.27 16.52 17.72
CA GLY A 570 -34.61 17.73 18.46
C GLY A 570 -33.43 18.69 18.39
N ILE A 571 -33.38 19.52 17.35
CA ILE A 571 -32.72 20.83 17.39
C ILE A 571 -33.82 21.83 17.01
N ARG A 572 -34.47 22.42 18.03
CA ARG A 572 -35.34 23.58 17.84
C ARG A 572 -34.46 24.80 17.64
N TYR A 573 -34.56 25.44 16.48
CA TYR A 573 -34.30 26.87 16.35
C TYR A 573 -35.57 27.61 16.81
N GLU A 574 -35.47 28.37 17.90
CA GLU A 574 -36.49 29.35 18.29
C GLU A 574 -36.35 30.58 17.39
N ILE A 575 -37.21 30.70 16.37
CA ILE A 575 -37.46 31.96 15.70
C ILE A 575 -38.60 32.65 16.45
N LYS A 576 -38.27 33.56 17.37
CA LYS A 576 -39.23 34.52 17.91
C LYS A 576 -39.62 35.50 16.80
N ARG A 577 -40.81 35.31 16.22
CA ARG A 577 -41.55 36.40 15.57
C ARG A 577 -42.19 37.24 16.67
N ASN A 578 -41.66 38.44 16.89
CA ASN A 578 -42.46 39.55 17.41
C ASN A 578 -43.19 40.18 16.22
N SER A 579 -44.47 39.88 16.08
CA SER A 579 -45.43 40.78 15.45
C SER A 579 -45.80 41.81 16.51
N ASP A 580 -45.44 43.08 16.30
CA ASP A 580 -46.41 44.18 16.21
C ASP A 580 -45.78 45.57 16.47
N ILE A 581 -46.18 46.49 15.59
CA ILE A 581 -46.40 47.93 15.80
C ILE A 581 -45.23 48.91 15.52
N GLN A 582 -45.36 49.46 14.30
CA GLN A 582 -45.42 50.89 13.91
C GLN A 582 -44.17 51.78 13.84
N GLN A 583 -44.16 52.46 12.68
CA GLN A 583 -43.41 53.62 12.18
C GLN A 583 -42.01 53.36 11.63
#